data_AF-A0A330LA69-F1
#
_entry.id   AF-A0A330LA69-F1
#
_cell.length_a   1.000
_cell.length_b   1.000
_cell.length_c   1.000
_cell.angle_alpha   90.00
_cell.angle_beta   90.00
_cell.angle_gamma   90.00
#
_symmetry.space_group_name_H-M   'P 1'
#
loop_
_entity.id
_entity.type
_entity.pdbx_description
1 polymer ?
#
loop_
_entity_poly.entity_id
_entity_poly.type
_entity_poly.pdbx_seq_one_letter_code
_entity_poly.pdbx_strand_id
1 'polypeptide(L)'
;MATAKELQAEVAAILATKWQRRDGTVVPDTSNIKLGNDAADLDGTVLYADLADSTGLVNNYKDWFAAEVYKAYLVVASRIIRNNGGEITAFDGDRVMAVFLGNTKNTNAARTGLQINWAVSQVINPALKVAYSNSSFQLKQRVGIDSSKLMVARTGIRGSNDLVWVGRAANYAAKLAALSDTTYPTVITDTVFARLSEETKLGGSNKQPMWEKTLWTETGLAIYRSNWTWSIA
;
A
#
# COMPACT_ATOMS: atom_id res chain seq x y z
N MET A 1 -13.12 14.40 29.54
CA MET A 1 -13.84 14.44 28.25
C MET A 1 -13.85 15.88 27.79
N ALA A 2 -13.62 16.15 26.50
CA ALA A 2 -13.76 17.50 25.96
C ALA A 2 -15.26 17.90 25.91
N THR A 3 -15.54 19.17 26.15
CA THR A 3 -16.87 19.76 26.03
C THR A 3 -17.18 20.10 24.56
N ALA A 4 -18.47 20.20 24.21
CA ALA A 4 -18.89 20.62 22.88
C ALA A 4 -18.31 21.98 22.47
N LYS A 5 -18.12 22.89 23.43
CA LYS A 5 -17.54 24.23 23.20
C LYS A 5 -16.05 24.15 22.87
N GLU A 6 -15.29 23.29 23.54
CA GLU A 6 -13.87 23.06 23.24
C GLU A 6 -13.71 22.45 21.85
N LEU A 7 -14.49 21.42 21.52
CA LEU A 7 -14.49 20.80 20.18
C LEU A 7 -14.85 21.80 19.07
N GLN A 8 -15.86 22.66 19.30
CA GLN A 8 -16.22 23.73 18.36
C GLN A 8 -15.08 24.74 18.17
N ALA A 9 -14.38 25.12 19.25
CA ALA A 9 -13.25 26.04 19.18
C ALA A 9 -12.05 25.42 18.45
N GLU A 10 -11.74 24.14 18.69
CA GLU A 10 -10.68 23.40 17.98
C GLU A 10 -10.97 23.30 16.47
N VAL A 11 -12.19 22.90 16.09
CA VAL A 11 -12.61 22.84 14.68
C VAL A 11 -12.54 24.22 14.02
N ALA A 12 -13.05 25.26 14.67
CA ALA A 12 -12.97 26.63 14.15
C ALA A 12 -11.52 27.11 13.97
N ALA A 13 -10.62 26.79 14.91
CA ALA A 13 -9.21 27.11 14.82
C ALA A 13 -8.51 26.39 13.66
N ILE A 14 -8.79 25.09 13.45
CA ILE A 14 -8.26 24.32 12.31
C ILE A 14 -8.73 24.93 10.98
N LEU A 15 -10.01 25.28 10.86
CA LEU A 15 -10.57 25.83 9.62
C LEU A 15 -10.11 27.27 9.34
N ALA A 16 -9.82 28.07 10.36
CA ALA A 16 -9.35 29.46 10.21
C ALA A 16 -7.82 29.59 10.01
N THR A 17 -7.03 28.60 10.45
CA THR A 17 -5.56 28.67 10.38
C THR A 17 -5.06 28.50 8.94
N LYS A 18 -4.21 29.41 8.47
CA LYS A 18 -3.60 29.29 7.14
C LYS A 18 -2.57 28.15 7.11
N TRP A 19 -2.59 27.35 6.04
CA TRP A 19 -1.62 26.29 5.83
C TRP A 19 -0.22 26.83 5.55
N GLN A 20 0.77 26.28 6.26
CA GLN A 20 2.18 26.35 5.90
C GLN A 20 2.55 25.08 5.14
N ARG A 21 3.09 25.23 3.93
CA ARG A 21 3.40 24.12 3.02
C ARG A 21 4.83 24.27 2.50
N ARG A 22 5.51 23.14 2.30
CA ARG A 22 6.87 23.04 1.74
C ARG A 22 6.95 21.83 0.82
N ASP A 23 7.68 21.94 -0.28
CA ASP A 23 8.03 20.75 -1.07
C ASP A 23 8.98 19.84 -0.27
N GLY A 24 8.75 18.54 -0.33
CA GLY A 24 9.58 17.52 0.30
C GLY A 24 10.18 16.54 -0.72
N THR A 25 11.38 16.04 -0.41
CA THR A 25 12.09 15.04 -1.21
C THR A 25 12.27 13.70 -0.48
N VAL A 26 11.88 13.64 0.79
CA VAL A 26 11.91 12.47 1.67
C VAL A 26 10.52 12.22 2.26
N VAL A 27 10.24 10.98 2.64
CA VAL A 27 9.02 10.60 3.36
C VAL A 27 9.17 11.13 4.79
N PRO A 28 8.30 12.04 5.27
CA PRO A 28 8.45 12.62 6.60
C PRO A 28 7.99 11.63 7.69
N ASP A 29 8.60 11.76 8.87
CA ASP A 29 8.07 11.26 10.14
C ASP A 29 7.14 12.29 10.80
N THR A 30 6.37 11.85 11.81
CA THR A 30 5.55 12.76 12.64
C THR A 30 6.38 13.87 13.29
N SER A 31 7.67 13.65 13.57
CA SER A 31 8.58 14.67 14.12
C SER A 31 8.91 15.80 13.13
N ASN A 32 8.82 15.54 11.82
CA ASN A 32 9.14 16.54 10.79
C ASN A 32 7.97 17.49 10.49
N ILE A 33 6.73 17.10 10.83
CA ILE A 33 5.51 17.89 10.59
C ILE A 33 4.99 18.42 11.94
N LYS A 34 4.69 19.72 12.01
CA LYS A 34 4.12 20.33 13.22
C LYS A 34 2.65 19.93 13.38
N LEU A 35 2.16 19.84 14.62
CA LEU A 35 0.72 19.76 14.87
C LEU A 35 0.05 21.09 14.47
N GLY A 36 -1.10 21.00 13.81
CA GLY A 36 -1.80 22.13 13.19
C GLY A 36 -1.67 22.10 11.67
N ASN A 37 -1.91 23.24 11.01
CA ASN A 37 -1.93 23.33 9.55
C ASN A 37 -0.52 23.49 8.96
N ASP A 38 0.35 22.52 9.22
CA ASP A 38 1.69 22.35 8.63
C ASP A 38 1.70 21.10 7.75
N ALA A 39 2.29 21.20 6.54
CA ALA A 39 2.36 20.07 5.62
C ALA A 39 3.63 20.04 4.76
N ALA A 40 4.00 18.84 4.32
CA ALA A 40 4.98 18.60 3.27
C ALA A 40 4.29 18.08 2.00
N ASP A 41 4.59 18.68 0.86
CA ASP A 41 4.08 18.29 -0.44
C ASP A 41 5.09 17.37 -1.16
N LEU A 42 4.63 16.19 -1.57
CA LEU A 42 5.44 15.15 -2.20
C LEU A 42 4.88 14.81 -3.58
N ASP A 43 5.74 14.34 -4.50
CA ASP A 43 5.31 13.62 -5.71
C ASP A 43 5.64 12.12 -5.52
N GLY A 44 4.64 11.36 -5.05
CA GLY A 44 4.85 10.00 -4.56
C GLY A 44 4.10 8.92 -5.34
N THR A 45 4.55 7.68 -5.16
CA THR A 45 3.81 6.48 -5.54
C THR A 45 3.43 5.77 -4.25
N VAL A 46 2.14 5.56 -4.02
CA VAL A 46 1.63 4.84 -2.85
C VAL A 46 1.36 3.40 -3.26
N LEU A 47 1.75 2.47 -2.39
CA LEU A 47 1.47 1.06 -2.45
C LEU A 47 0.69 0.65 -1.21
N TYR A 48 -0.44 -0.04 -1.38
CA TYR A 48 -1.08 -0.81 -0.33
C TYR A 48 -0.96 -2.29 -0.66
N ALA A 49 -0.48 -3.09 0.29
CA ALA A 49 -0.46 -4.54 0.21
C ALA A 49 -1.38 -5.13 1.30
N ASP A 50 -2.31 -5.97 0.88
CA ASP A 50 -3.52 -6.37 1.61
C ASP A 50 -3.73 -7.89 1.51
N LEU A 51 -4.23 -8.54 2.56
CA LEU A 51 -4.60 -9.96 2.52
C LEU A 51 -6.00 -10.11 1.96
N ALA A 52 -6.15 -10.97 0.94
CA ALA A 52 -7.46 -11.24 0.40
C ALA A 52 -8.24 -12.20 1.32
N ASP A 53 -9.48 -11.83 1.63
CA ASP A 53 -10.41 -12.59 2.49
C ASP A 53 -9.89 -12.85 3.93
N SER A 54 -9.28 -11.83 4.54
CA SER A 54 -8.92 -11.86 5.96
C SER A 54 -10.12 -12.07 6.88
N THR A 55 -11.29 -11.52 6.54
CA THR A 55 -12.57 -11.83 7.23
C THR A 55 -12.88 -13.33 7.23
N GLY A 56 -12.76 -14.01 6.07
CA GLY A 56 -12.92 -15.46 5.98
C GLY A 56 -11.88 -16.22 6.80
N LEU A 57 -10.65 -15.72 6.89
CA LEU A 57 -9.60 -16.27 7.76
C LEU A 57 -9.98 -16.18 9.25
N VAL A 58 -10.37 -15.01 9.78
CA VAL A 58 -10.71 -14.89 11.22
C VAL A 58 -11.98 -15.66 11.60
N ASN A 59 -12.95 -15.76 10.69
CA ASN A 59 -14.23 -16.42 10.97
C ASN A 59 -14.14 -17.96 10.95
N ASN A 60 -13.26 -18.54 10.12
CA ASN A 60 -13.23 -19.98 9.86
C ASN A 60 -12.01 -20.71 10.45
N TYR A 61 -10.98 -19.99 10.90
CA TYR A 61 -9.75 -20.58 11.44
C TYR A 61 -9.53 -20.17 12.90
N LYS A 62 -8.50 -20.72 13.54
CA LYS A 62 -8.11 -20.33 14.90
C LYS A 62 -7.42 -18.96 14.88
N ASP A 63 -7.66 -18.20 15.94
CA ASP A 63 -7.07 -16.89 16.19
C ASP A 63 -5.53 -16.88 16.11
N TRP A 64 -4.87 -17.87 16.71
CA TRP A 64 -3.42 -18.03 16.64
C TRP A 64 -2.92 -18.32 15.22
N PHE A 65 -3.66 -19.11 14.43
CA PHE A 65 -3.33 -19.39 13.03
C PHE A 65 -3.49 -18.14 12.16
N ALA A 66 -4.59 -17.39 12.33
CA ALA A 66 -4.80 -16.13 11.65
C ALA A 66 -3.69 -15.11 11.98
N ALA A 67 -3.29 -15.02 13.27
CA ALA A 67 -2.20 -14.17 13.70
C ALA A 67 -0.84 -14.57 13.12
N GLU A 68 -0.57 -15.86 12.90
CA GLU A 68 0.64 -16.32 12.21
C GLU A 68 0.64 -15.98 10.73
N VAL A 69 -0.49 -16.17 10.03
CA VAL A 69 -0.66 -15.77 8.62
C VAL A 69 -0.43 -14.27 8.45
N TYR A 70 -1.02 -13.44 9.33
CA TYR A 70 -0.81 -11.99 9.34
C TYR A 70 0.66 -11.62 9.57
N LYS A 71 1.31 -12.21 10.59
CA LYS A 71 2.73 -11.96 10.88
C LYS A 71 3.63 -12.37 9.71
N ALA A 72 3.42 -13.54 9.13
CA ALA A 72 4.21 -14.03 8.00
C ALA A 72 4.09 -13.09 6.79
N TYR A 73 2.86 -12.70 6.44
CA TYR A 73 2.61 -11.77 5.33
C TYR A 73 3.22 -10.39 5.58
N LEU A 74 2.89 -9.75 6.70
CA LEU A 74 3.32 -8.38 7.00
C LEU A 74 4.84 -8.29 7.12
N VAL A 75 5.52 -9.26 7.73
CA VAL A 75 6.99 -9.28 7.81
C VAL A 75 7.63 -9.43 6.43
N VAL A 76 7.11 -10.32 5.59
CA VAL A 76 7.63 -10.52 4.23
C VAL A 76 7.38 -9.28 3.37
N ALA A 77 6.14 -8.80 3.27
CA ALA A 77 5.79 -7.61 2.50
C ALA A 77 6.62 -6.39 2.92
N SER A 78 6.77 -6.16 4.23
CA SER A 78 7.58 -5.07 4.77
C SER A 78 9.05 -5.13 4.35
N ARG A 79 9.66 -6.33 4.35
CA ARG A 79 11.05 -6.51 3.90
C ARG A 79 11.19 -6.24 2.40
N ILE A 80 10.24 -6.71 1.59
CA ILE A 80 10.26 -6.48 0.13
C ILE A 80 10.09 -4.99 -0.20
N ILE A 81 9.16 -4.30 0.47
CA ILE A 81 8.96 -2.85 0.34
C ILE A 81 10.26 -2.09 0.61
N ARG A 82 10.91 -2.35 1.75
CA ARG A 82 12.18 -1.69 2.11
C ARG A 82 13.32 -2.02 1.15
N ASN A 83 13.43 -3.27 0.71
CA ASN A 83 14.45 -3.69 -0.27
C ASN A 83 14.31 -2.98 -1.63
N ASN A 84 13.13 -2.45 -1.96
CA ASN A 84 12.89 -1.64 -3.17
C ASN A 84 12.92 -0.12 -2.90
N GLY A 85 13.32 0.33 -1.71
CA GLY A 85 13.37 1.74 -1.33
C GLY A 85 11.99 2.38 -1.13
N GLY A 86 11.00 1.58 -0.72
CA GLY A 86 9.73 2.09 -0.22
C GLY A 86 9.77 2.27 1.30
N GLU A 87 9.27 3.40 1.78
CA GLU A 87 9.12 3.65 3.21
C GLU A 87 7.73 3.21 3.68
N ILE A 88 7.68 2.47 4.78
CA ILE A 88 6.43 1.97 5.36
C ILE A 88 5.84 3.06 6.25
N THR A 89 4.65 3.53 5.90
CA THR A 89 4.02 4.69 6.55
C THR A 89 2.88 4.32 7.49
N ALA A 90 2.26 3.14 7.31
CA ALA A 90 1.23 2.63 8.21
C ALA A 90 1.09 1.11 8.14
N PHE A 91 0.65 0.52 9.23
CA PHE A 91 0.03 -0.81 9.28
C PHE A 91 -1.42 -0.64 9.70
N ASP A 92 -2.34 -1.29 9.00
CA ASP A 92 -3.78 -1.23 9.29
C ASP A 92 -4.36 -2.65 9.23
N GLY A 93 -4.45 -3.29 10.39
CA GLY A 93 -4.82 -4.70 10.52
C GLY A 93 -3.80 -5.63 9.85
N ASP A 94 -4.28 -6.29 8.80
CA ASP A 94 -3.57 -7.22 7.92
C ASP A 94 -2.82 -6.55 6.75
N ARG A 95 -2.86 -5.21 6.70
CA ARG A 95 -2.40 -4.40 5.55
C ARG A 95 -1.19 -3.56 5.88
N VAL A 96 -0.36 -3.32 4.87
CA VAL A 96 0.78 -2.40 4.94
C VAL A 96 0.70 -1.34 3.85
N MET A 97 0.86 -0.08 4.25
CA MET A 97 0.97 1.09 3.37
C MET A 97 2.44 1.49 3.23
N ALA A 98 2.85 1.78 2.01
CA ALA A 98 4.18 2.31 1.73
C ALA A 98 4.18 3.44 0.69
N VAL A 99 5.17 4.31 0.80
CA VAL A 99 5.38 5.46 -0.10
C VAL A 99 6.77 5.36 -0.73
N PHE A 100 6.81 5.47 -2.06
CA PHE A 100 8.02 5.49 -2.87
C PHE A 100 8.22 6.89 -3.47
N LEU A 101 9.44 7.41 -3.36
CA LEU A 101 9.84 8.74 -3.88
C LEU A 101 10.98 8.60 -4.92
N GLY A 102 11.37 9.73 -5.51
CA GLY A 102 12.40 9.80 -6.55
C GLY A 102 11.90 9.45 -7.95
N ASN A 103 12.83 9.18 -8.87
CA ASN A 103 12.55 9.03 -10.30
C ASN A 103 12.03 7.63 -10.66
N THR A 104 12.48 6.58 -9.94
CA THR A 104 12.10 5.18 -10.21
C THR A 104 10.92 4.69 -9.38
N LYS A 105 10.28 5.56 -8.56
CA LYS A 105 9.19 5.20 -7.62
C LYS A 105 8.10 4.29 -8.20
N ASN A 106 7.68 4.53 -9.43
CA ASN A 106 6.66 3.73 -10.12
C ASN A 106 7.19 2.32 -10.44
N THR A 107 8.38 2.22 -11.02
CA THR A 107 9.10 0.97 -11.28
C THR A 107 9.31 0.16 -10.01
N ASN A 108 9.82 0.80 -8.95
CA ASN A 108 10.12 0.15 -7.67
C ASN A 108 8.86 -0.38 -6.98
N ALA A 109 7.78 0.42 -6.93
CA ALA A 109 6.50 -0.01 -6.37
C ALA A 109 5.89 -1.18 -7.19
N ALA A 110 5.90 -1.10 -8.52
CA ALA A 110 5.38 -2.17 -9.37
C ALA A 110 6.18 -3.48 -9.22
N ARG A 111 7.53 -3.40 -9.20
CA ARG A 111 8.40 -4.55 -8.88
C ARG A 111 8.06 -5.13 -7.49
N THR A 112 7.86 -4.26 -6.49
CA THR A 112 7.47 -4.67 -5.13
C THR A 112 6.19 -5.51 -5.14
N GLY A 113 5.16 -5.11 -5.89
CA GLY A 113 3.93 -5.90 -6.03
C GLY A 113 4.15 -7.29 -6.62
N LEU A 114 4.91 -7.38 -7.72
CA LEU A 114 5.27 -8.66 -8.35
C LEU A 114 6.16 -9.54 -7.46
N GLN A 115 7.02 -8.94 -6.63
CA GLN A 115 7.84 -9.65 -5.64
C GLN A 115 7.03 -10.14 -4.44
N ILE A 116 6.04 -9.38 -3.97
CA ILE A 116 5.08 -9.84 -2.96
C ILE A 116 4.30 -11.05 -3.50
N ASN A 117 3.91 -11.04 -4.78
CA ASN A 117 3.24 -12.20 -5.42
C ASN A 117 4.15 -13.44 -5.52
N TRP A 118 5.41 -13.24 -5.87
CA TRP A 118 6.40 -14.31 -5.80
C TRP A 118 6.53 -14.86 -4.37
N ALA A 119 6.69 -14.00 -3.37
CA ALA A 119 6.94 -14.44 -2.00
C ALA A 119 5.72 -15.16 -1.38
N VAL A 120 4.49 -14.72 -1.67
CA VAL A 120 3.29 -15.46 -1.25
C VAL A 120 3.25 -16.86 -1.88
N SER A 121 3.49 -16.97 -3.20
CA SER A 121 3.36 -18.24 -3.91
C SER A 121 4.52 -19.21 -3.68
N GLN A 122 5.75 -18.71 -3.52
CA GLN A 122 6.98 -19.52 -3.45
C GLN A 122 7.61 -19.61 -2.05
N VAL A 123 7.22 -18.77 -1.10
CA VAL A 123 7.79 -18.77 0.27
C VAL A 123 6.71 -19.04 1.31
N ILE A 124 5.66 -18.20 1.38
CA ILE A 124 4.68 -18.29 2.47
C ILE A 124 3.76 -19.50 2.32
N ASN A 125 3.10 -19.68 1.16
CA ASN A 125 2.21 -20.82 0.96
C ASN A 125 2.89 -22.19 1.09
N PRO A 126 4.12 -22.41 0.56
CA PRO A 126 4.88 -23.63 0.83
C PRO A 126 5.18 -23.85 2.31
N ALA A 127 5.59 -22.81 3.05
CA ALA A 127 5.85 -22.92 4.49
C ALA A 127 4.57 -23.23 5.29
N LEU A 128 3.44 -22.57 4.97
CA LEU A 128 2.13 -22.87 5.58
C LEU A 128 1.71 -24.32 5.32
N LYS A 129 1.92 -24.85 4.11
CA LYS A 129 1.60 -26.25 3.78
C LYS A 129 2.45 -27.26 4.54
N VAL A 130 3.71 -26.93 4.87
CA VAL A 130 4.57 -27.78 5.69
C VAL A 130 4.17 -27.74 7.16
N ALA A 131 3.89 -26.55 7.71
CA ALA A 131 3.48 -26.39 9.11
C ALA A 131 2.05 -26.91 9.38
N TYR A 132 1.16 -26.81 8.39
CA TYR A 132 -0.27 -27.12 8.50
C TYR A 132 -0.72 -28.08 7.38
N SER A 133 -0.11 -29.26 7.32
CA SER A 133 -0.35 -30.28 6.27
C SER A 133 -1.82 -30.68 6.06
N ASN A 134 -2.64 -30.54 7.10
CA ASN A 134 -4.06 -30.89 7.11
C ASN A 134 -4.99 -29.70 6.78
N SER A 135 -4.43 -28.50 6.56
CA SER A 135 -5.18 -27.31 6.17
C SER A 135 -5.23 -27.17 4.65
N SER A 136 -6.41 -26.85 4.12
CA SER A 136 -6.60 -26.43 2.72
C SER A 136 -6.39 -24.93 2.52
N PHE A 137 -6.02 -24.18 3.57
CA PHE A 137 -5.81 -22.74 3.49
C PHE A 137 -4.69 -22.38 2.49
N GLN A 138 -4.97 -21.40 1.65
CA GLN A 138 -4.00 -20.77 0.78
C GLN A 138 -4.08 -19.26 0.95
N LEU A 139 -2.97 -18.66 1.37
CA LEU A 139 -2.83 -17.21 1.48
C LEU A 139 -2.95 -16.60 0.07
N LYS A 140 -3.88 -15.67 -0.07
CA LYS A 140 -4.05 -14.80 -1.24
C LYS A 140 -3.93 -13.34 -0.80
N GLN A 141 -3.58 -12.48 -1.73
CA GLN A 141 -3.26 -11.09 -1.46
C GLN A 141 -3.64 -10.17 -2.63
N ARG A 142 -3.63 -8.87 -2.36
CA ARG A 142 -3.66 -7.80 -3.36
C ARG A 142 -2.55 -6.80 -3.10
N VAL A 143 -2.09 -6.17 -4.17
CA VAL A 143 -1.27 -4.97 -4.10
C VAL A 143 -1.89 -3.93 -5.03
N GLY A 144 -2.35 -2.82 -4.46
CA GLY A 144 -2.88 -1.66 -5.19
C GLY A 144 -1.85 -0.54 -5.22
N ILE A 145 -1.61 0.06 -6.39
CA ILE A 145 -0.58 1.09 -6.58
C ILE A 145 -1.09 2.27 -7.41
N ASP A 146 -0.84 3.48 -6.94
CA ASP A 146 -1.13 4.71 -7.68
C ASP A 146 -0.06 5.79 -7.41
N SER A 147 0.04 6.79 -8.29
CA SER A 147 0.98 7.91 -8.13
C SER A 147 0.31 9.26 -8.36
N SER A 148 0.59 10.20 -7.46
CA SER A 148 0.11 11.59 -7.53
C SER A 148 0.94 12.50 -6.65
N LYS A 149 0.67 13.80 -6.75
CA LYS A 149 0.98 14.72 -5.65
C LYS A 149 0.25 14.27 -4.38
N LEU A 150 0.91 14.40 -3.24
CA LEU A 150 0.45 14.09 -1.90
C LEU A 150 0.76 15.29 -1.00
N MET A 151 -0.21 15.73 -0.22
CA MET A 151 -0.02 16.70 0.86
C MET A 151 -0.02 15.91 2.18
N VAL A 152 1.13 15.85 2.84
CA VAL A 152 1.33 15.10 4.08
C VAL A 152 1.23 16.04 5.26
N ALA A 153 0.24 15.85 6.12
CA ALA A 153 0.01 16.66 7.32
C ALA A 153 -0.03 15.78 8.58
N ARG A 154 0.14 16.37 9.76
CA ARG A 154 0.04 15.65 11.04
C ARG A 154 -1.34 15.82 11.65
N THR A 155 -2.03 14.72 11.92
CA THR A 155 -3.36 14.68 12.53
C THR A 155 -3.32 14.16 13.96
N GLY A 156 -4.45 14.25 14.66
CA GLY A 156 -4.61 13.76 16.03
C GLY A 156 -4.21 14.77 17.09
N ILE A 157 -4.07 14.29 18.32
CA ILE A 157 -3.88 15.11 19.52
C ILE A 157 -2.46 14.99 20.08
N ARG A 158 -2.11 15.89 21.00
CA ARG A 158 -0.83 15.81 21.72
C ARG A 158 -0.75 14.49 22.49
N GLY A 159 0.25 13.67 22.17
CA GLY A 159 0.45 12.34 22.75
C GLY A 159 -0.18 11.18 21.97
N SER A 160 -1.08 11.44 21.01
CA SER A 160 -1.64 10.42 20.10
C SER A 160 -1.95 11.05 18.74
N ASN A 161 -1.00 10.95 17.82
CA ASN A 161 -1.01 11.61 16.51
C ASN A 161 -0.27 10.77 15.47
N ASP A 162 -0.62 10.99 14.21
CA ASP A 162 -0.11 10.25 13.05
C ASP A 162 -0.05 11.17 11.82
N LEU A 163 0.45 10.68 10.69
CA LEU A 163 0.45 11.39 9.41
C LEU A 163 -0.76 11.02 8.55
N VAL A 164 -1.37 12.03 7.94
CA VAL A 164 -2.41 11.87 6.90
C VAL A 164 -1.83 12.16 5.52
N TRP A 165 -2.15 11.30 4.57
CA TRP A 165 -1.62 11.30 3.21
C TRP A 165 -2.69 11.78 2.24
N VAL A 166 -2.83 13.10 2.11
CA VAL A 166 -3.92 13.71 1.32
C VAL A 166 -3.55 13.76 -0.16
N GLY A 167 -4.09 12.84 -0.94
CA GLY A 167 -4.00 12.86 -2.39
C GLY A 167 -4.60 11.61 -3.04
N ARG A 168 -4.75 11.65 -4.37
CA ARG A 168 -5.39 10.57 -5.15
C ARG A 168 -4.72 9.21 -4.90
N ALA A 169 -3.38 9.19 -4.85
CA ALA A 169 -2.60 7.97 -4.71
C ALA A 169 -2.91 7.17 -3.45
N ALA A 170 -3.08 7.82 -2.29
CA ALA A 170 -3.42 7.11 -1.05
C ALA A 170 -4.77 6.41 -1.14
N ASN A 171 -5.80 7.11 -1.63
CA ASN A 171 -7.16 6.57 -1.76
C ASN A 171 -7.23 5.48 -2.84
N TYR A 172 -6.66 5.73 -4.03
CA TYR A 172 -6.75 4.81 -5.16
C TYR A 172 -5.92 3.54 -4.91
N ALA A 173 -4.72 3.63 -4.35
CA ALA A 173 -3.93 2.45 -3.99
C ALA A 173 -4.68 1.56 -2.99
N ALA A 174 -5.30 2.14 -1.95
CA ALA A 174 -6.12 1.39 -0.99
C ALA A 174 -7.34 0.71 -1.65
N LYS A 175 -8.08 1.43 -2.51
CA LYS A 175 -9.22 0.85 -3.24
C LYS A 175 -8.82 -0.26 -4.21
N LEU A 176 -7.70 -0.11 -4.92
CA LEU A 176 -7.17 -1.14 -5.81
C LEU A 176 -6.71 -2.38 -5.03
N ALA A 177 -6.19 -2.20 -3.81
CA ALA A 177 -5.87 -3.28 -2.89
C ALA A 177 -7.13 -4.03 -2.40
N ALA A 178 -8.23 -3.31 -2.17
CA ALA A 178 -9.51 -3.88 -1.72
C ALA A 178 -10.36 -4.56 -2.82
N LEU A 179 -9.89 -4.67 -4.08
CA LEU A 179 -10.63 -5.33 -5.16
C LEU A 179 -10.74 -6.84 -4.93
N SER A 180 -11.94 -7.41 -5.09
CA SER A 180 -12.21 -8.84 -4.84
C SER A 180 -11.42 -9.82 -5.74
N ASP A 181 -11.11 -9.42 -6.98
CA ASP A 181 -10.15 -10.09 -7.88
C ASP A 181 -10.50 -11.58 -8.12
N THR A 182 -9.75 -12.59 -7.65
CA THR A 182 -8.43 -12.60 -6.97
C THR A 182 -7.28 -12.96 -7.92
N THR A 183 -7.56 -13.08 -9.21
CA THR A 183 -6.70 -13.62 -10.27
C THR A 183 -5.42 -12.80 -10.55
N TYR A 184 -5.43 -11.48 -10.29
CA TYR A 184 -4.32 -10.57 -10.59
C TYR A 184 -3.80 -9.87 -9.31
N PRO A 185 -2.83 -10.44 -8.57
CA PRO A 185 -2.40 -9.92 -7.27
C PRO A 185 -1.70 -8.56 -7.25
N THR A 186 -1.42 -7.94 -8.39
CA THR A 186 -0.99 -6.54 -8.43
C THR A 186 -1.80 -5.74 -9.45
N VAL A 187 -2.34 -4.60 -9.01
CA VAL A 187 -3.15 -3.70 -9.83
C VAL A 187 -2.61 -2.27 -9.68
N ILE A 188 -2.35 -1.62 -10.80
CA ILE A 188 -1.78 -0.28 -10.86
C ILE A 188 -2.63 0.63 -11.75
N THR A 189 -2.60 1.93 -11.52
CA THR A 189 -3.26 2.88 -12.43
C THR A 189 -2.46 3.11 -13.71
N ASP A 190 -3.13 3.59 -14.77
CA ASP A 190 -2.48 4.05 -16.01
C ASP A 190 -1.36 5.08 -15.73
N THR A 191 -1.54 5.93 -14.71
CA THR A 191 -0.54 6.93 -14.25
C THR A 191 0.76 6.30 -13.75
N VAL A 192 0.70 5.12 -13.12
CA VAL A 192 1.88 4.34 -12.72
C VAL A 192 2.44 3.61 -13.94
N PHE A 193 1.60 2.90 -14.70
CA PHE A 193 2.00 2.10 -15.87
C PHE A 193 2.78 2.92 -16.91
N ALA A 194 2.31 4.14 -17.22
CA ALA A 194 2.97 5.04 -18.15
C ALA A 194 4.43 5.34 -17.76
N ARG A 195 4.74 5.37 -16.46
CA ARG A 195 6.06 5.69 -15.89
C ARG A 195 6.89 4.46 -15.49
N LEU A 196 6.46 3.24 -15.83
CA LEU A 196 7.30 2.04 -15.65
C LEU A 196 8.41 1.98 -16.71
N SER A 197 9.59 1.55 -16.29
CA SER A 197 10.69 1.11 -17.15
C SER A 197 10.31 -0.13 -17.95
N GLU A 198 11.01 -0.39 -19.07
CA GLU A 198 10.76 -1.58 -19.90
C GLU A 198 10.87 -2.89 -19.10
N GLU A 199 11.88 -3.01 -18.24
CA GLU A 199 12.09 -4.20 -17.41
C GLU A 199 10.91 -4.53 -16.49
N THR A 200 10.11 -3.55 -16.07
CA THR A 200 8.90 -3.78 -15.25
C THR A 200 7.61 -3.77 -16.07
N LYS A 201 7.69 -3.59 -17.39
CA LYS A 201 6.58 -3.80 -18.34
C LYS A 201 6.61 -5.19 -18.98
N LEU A 202 7.80 -5.73 -19.23
CA LEU A 202 8.03 -6.96 -20.01
C LEU A 202 8.76 -8.03 -19.19
N GLY A 203 8.36 -9.30 -19.33
CA GLY A 203 8.87 -10.42 -18.53
C GLY A 203 9.14 -11.70 -19.33
N GLY A 204 9.86 -12.63 -18.70
CA GLY A 204 10.28 -13.89 -19.30
C GLY A 204 11.37 -13.74 -20.38
N SER A 205 11.88 -14.86 -20.90
CA SER A 205 12.91 -14.88 -21.94
C SER A 205 12.50 -14.13 -23.23
N ASN A 206 11.20 -14.05 -23.49
CA ASN A 206 10.64 -13.54 -24.74
C ASN A 206 10.07 -12.12 -24.60
N LYS A 207 10.37 -11.39 -23.50
CA LYS A 207 9.89 -10.02 -23.22
C LYS A 207 8.36 -9.86 -23.41
N GLN A 208 7.56 -10.76 -22.85
CA GLN A 208 6.09 -10.67 -22.97
C GLN A 208 5.52 -9.59 -22.03
N PRO A 209 4.43 -8.88 -22.41
CA PRO A 209 3.77 -7.92 -21.53
C PRO A 209 3.31 -8.55 -20.21
N MET A 210 3.74 -7.98 -19.08
CA MET A 210 3.37 -8.46 -17.75
C MET A 210 2.03 -7.91 -17.26
N TRP A 211 1.43 -6.97 -17.98
CA TRP A 211 0.28 -6.19 -17.54
C TRP A 211 -0.85 -6.22 -18.56
N GLU A 212 -2.05 -6.57 -18.10
CA GLU A 212 -3.28 -6.49 -18.88
C GLU A 212 -3.99 -5.15 -18.58
N LYS A 213 -4.33 -4.39 -19.63
CA LYS A 213 -5.14 -3.16 -19.49
C LYS A 213 -6.62 -3.52 -19.36
N THR A 214 -7.29 -2.96 -18.36
CA THR A 214 -8.74 -3.09 -18.17
C THR A 214 -9.35 -1.78 -17.62
N LEU A 215 -10.67 -1.73 -17.48
CA LEU A 215 -11.39 -0.61 -16.88
C LEU A 215 -11.74 -0.92 -15.41
N TRP A 216 -11.48 0.04 -14.53
CA TRP A 216 -11.96 0.00 -13.16
C TRP A 216 -13.43 0.42 -13.14
N THR A 217 -14.32 -0.55 -12.95
CA THR A 217 -15.78 -0.39 -13.03
C THR A 217 -16.36 0.73 -12.15
N GLU A 218 -15.80 0.95 -10.95
CA GLU A 218 -16.26 1.99 -10.01
C GLU A 218 -16.00 3.42 -10.51
N THR A 219 -14.94 3.63 -11.30
CA THR A 219 -14.46 4.98 -11.68
C THR A 219 -14.47 5.23 -13.19
N GLY A 220 -14.62 4.20 -14.01
CA GLY A 220 -14.44 4.26 -15.47
C GLY A 220 -13.00 4.46 -15.92
N LEU A 221 -12.03 4.48 -15.01
CA LEU A 221 -10.62 4.76 -15.32
C LEU A 221 -9.88 3.51 -15.81
N ALA A 222 -8.88 3.72 -16.67
CA ALA A 222 -7.96 2.68 -17.07
C ALA A 222 -7.04 2.25 -15.92
N ILE A 223 -6.98 0.94 -15.70
CA ILE A 223 -6.05 0.28 -14.77
C ILE A 223 -5.31 -0.85 -15.49
N TYR A 224 -4.19 -1.26 -14.92
CA TYR A 224 -3.35 -2.34 -15.41
C TYR A 224 -3.21 -3.38 -14.31
N ARG A 225 -3.50 -4.65 -14.63
CA ARG A 225 -3.49 -5.76 -13.67
C ARG A 225 -2.48 -6.84 -14.09
N SER A 226 -1.82 -7.44 -13.11
CA SER A 226 -0.80 -8.46 -13.33
C SER A 226 -0.95 -9.63 -12.36
N ASN A 227 -0.74 -10.83 -12.91
CA ASN A 227 -0.57 -12.08 -12.19
C ASN A 227 0.88 -12.59 -12.21
N TRP A 228 1.82 -11.80 -12.76
CA TRP A 228 3.22 -12.17 -12.86
C TRP A 228 3.90 -12.17 -11.48
N THR A 229 5.02 -12.86 -11.41
CA THR A 229 5.87 -12.95 -10.21
C THR A 229 7.26 -12.45 -10.55
N TRP A 230 7.94 -11.84 -9.58
CA TRP A 230 9.34 -11.42 -9.73
C TRP A 230 10.13 -12.02 -8.57
N SER A 231 11.16 -12.82 -8.83
CA SER A 231 11.93 -13.45 -7.76
C SER A 231 12.87 -12.46 -7.07
N ILE A 232 13.08 -12.67 -5.77
CA ILE A 232 14.13 -11.99 -5.02
C ILE A 232 15.39 -12.85 -5.18
N ALA A 233 16.53 -12.20 -5.46
CA ALA A 233 17.85 -12.82 -5.53
C ALA A 233 18.52 -12.83 -4.14
#